data_AF-A0A352B1L5-F1
#
_entry.id   AF-A0A352B1L5-F1
#
_cell.length_a   1.000
_cell.length_b   1.000
_cell.length_c   1.000
_cell.angle_alpha   90.00
_cell.angle_beta   90.00
_cell.angle_gamma   90.00
#
_symmetry.space_group_name_H-M   'P 1'
#
loop_
_entity.id
_entity.type
_entity.pdbx_description
1 polymer ?
#
loop_
_entity_poly.entity_id
_entity_poly.type
_entity_poly.pdbx_seq_one_letter_code
_entity_poly.pdbx_strand_id
1 'polypeptide(L)' 'KLLRLLTPLIRGSKSGTVLAMKGSKAPEEIQLAAKRMERLGFEAPEILTLGEGKAPETATVVRIRLKA' A
#
# COMPACT_ATOMS: atom_id res chain seq x y z
N LYS A 1 -0.48 -3.73 11.39
CA LYS A 1 -0.73 -5.17 11.70
C LYS A 1 -0.78 -6.00 10.41
N LEU A 2 -1.56 -5.56 9.40
CA LEU A 2 -1.68 -6.18 8.08
C LEU A 2 -0.37 -6.44 7.33
N LEU A 3 0.48 -5.41 7.13
CA LEU A 3 1.72 -5.59 6.34
C LEU A 3 2.62 -6.72 6.86
N ARG A 4 2.72 -6.88 8.18
CA ARG A 4 3.48 -8.00 8.79
C ARG A 4 2.92 -9.36 8.39
N LEU A 5 1.59 -9.49 8.28
CA LEU A 5 0.91 -10.73 7.87
C LEU A 5 1.03 -10.99 6.37
N LEU A 6 1.08 -9.92 5.57
CA LEU A 6 1.18 -10.01 4.10
C LEU A 6 2.62 -10.21 3.62
N THR A 7 3.62 -9.79 4.41
CA THR A 7 5.05 -9.86 4.03
C THR A 7 5.48 -11.27 3.59
N PRO A 8 5.14 -12.37 4.30
CA PRO A 8 5.51 -13.71 3.86
C PRO A 8 4.87 -14.13 2.53
N LEU A 9 3.69 -13.58 2.19
CA LEU A 9 2.95 -13.94 0.97
C LEU A 9 3.52 -13.27 -0.28
N ILE A 10 4.13 -12.10 -0.12
CA ILE A 10 4.69 -11.31 -1.23
C ILE A 10 6.21 -11.45 -1.36
N ARG A 11 6.89 -11.97 -0.34
CA ARG A 11 8.34 -12.18 -0.35
C ARG A 11 8.70 -13.24 -1.41
N GLY A 12 9.62 -12.89 -2.32
CA GLY A 12 9.99 -13.73 -3.46
C GLY A 12 9.06 -13.62 -4.66
N SER A 13 7.97 -12.84 -4.57
CA SER A 13 7.18 -12.49 -5.76
C SER A 13 7.93 -11.47 -6.63
N LYS A 14 7.70 -11.51 -7.94
CA LYS A 14 8.38 -10.60 -8.90
C LYS A 14 8.19 -9.12 -8.61
N SER A 15 7.06 -8.75 -7.99
CA SER A 15 6.69 -7.35 -7.76
C SER A 15 6.72 -6.93 -6.29
N GLY A 16 6.68 -7.87 -5.33
CA GLY A 16 6.75 -7.56 -3.89
C GLY A 16 5.72 -6.53 -3.42
N THR A 17 4.57 -6.43 -4.09
CA THR A 17 3.65 -5.28 -3.98
C THR A 17 2.36 -5.64 -3.25
N VAL A 18 1.93 -4.76 -2.35
CA VAL A 18 0.58 -4.76 -1.76
C VAL A 18 -0.21 -3.59 -2.34
N LEU A 19 -1.44 -3.86 -2.79
CA LEU A 19 -2.43 -2.86 -3.15
C LEU A 19 -3.57 -2.93 -2.14
N ALA A 20 -3.84 -1.83 -1.44
CA ALA A 20 -4.89 -1.74 -0.44
C ALA A 20 -5.92 -0.68 -0.85
N MET A 21 -7.16 -1.09 -1.09
CA MET A 21 -8.27 -0.14 -1.25
C MET A 21 -8.53 0.55 0.09
N LYS A 22 -8.57 1.88 0.07
CA LYS A 22 -8.67 2.71 1.26
C LYS A 22 -9.69 3.83 1.04
N GLY A 23 -10.21 4.37 2.14
CA GLY A 23 -11.05 5.56 2.14
C GLY A 23 -10.23 6.83 2.35
N SER A 24 -10.92 7.94 2.62
CA SER A 24 -10.35 9.29 2.76
C SER A 24 -9.25 9.45 3.82
N LYS A 25 -9.20 8.58 4.83
CA LYS A 25 -8.21 8.63 5.92
C LYS A 25 -6.84 8.03 5.58
N ALA A 26 -6.63 7.59 4.33
CA ALA A 26 -5.38 6.96 3.92
C ALA A 26 -4.10 7.77 4.25
N PRO A 27 -4.04 9.11 4.05
CA PRO A 27 -2.82 9.87 4.32
C PRO A 27 -2.39 9.81 5.80
N GLU A 28 -3.34 9.96 6.72
CA GLU A 28 -3.10 9.94 8.17
C GLU A 28 -2.61 8.55 8.62
N GLU A 29 -3.24 7.49 8.12
CA GLU A 29 -2.89 6.12 8.45
C GLU A 29 -1.49 5.74 7.92
N ILE A 30 -1.09 6.26 6.76
CA ILE A 30 0.25 6.06 6.19
C ILE A 30 1.31 6.72 7.07
N GLN A 31 1.08 7.97 7.49
CA GLN A 31 2.00 8.70 8.36
C GLN A 31 2.23 7.97 9.68
N LEU A 32 1.15 7.50 10.32
CA LEU A 32 1.22 6.72 11.55
C LEU A 32 1.96 5.38 11.39
N ALA A 33 1.92 4.79 10.18
CA ALA A 33 2.56 3.52 9.87
C ALA A 33 4.01 3.64 9.37
N ALA A 34 4.49 4.85 9.03
CA ALA A 34 5.74 5.07 8.29
C ALA A 34 6.96 4.36 8.92
N LYS A 35 7.23 4.61 10.21
CA LYS A 35 8.34 3.97 10.94
C LYS A 35 8.25 2.44 10.96
N ARG A 36 7.03 1.89 10.95
CA ARG A 36 6.83 0.43 10.97
C ARG A 36 7.05 -0.18 9.58
N MET A 37 6.65 0.52 8.52
CA MET A 37 6.86 0.11 7.14
C MET A 37 8.35 0.06 6.81
N GLU A 38 9.09 1.08 7.23
CA GLU A 38 10.54 1.14 7.09
C GLU A 38 11.23 -0.05 7.77
N ARG A 39 10.88 -0.35 9.04
CA ARG A 39 11.42 -1.52 9.78
C ARG A 39 11.09 -2.87 9.13
N LEU A 40 10.00 -2.96 8.39
CA LEU A 40 9.59 -4.17 7.68
C LEU A 40 10.22 -4.25 6.27
N GLY A 41 11.03 -3.27 5.88
CA GLY A 41 11.71 -3.23 4.59
C GLY A 41 10.82 -2.76 3.44
N PHE A 42 9.77 -1.99 3.69
CA PHE A 42 8.94 -1.42 2.63
C PHE A 42 9.44 -0.04 2.19
N GLU A 43 9.18 0.30 0.94
CA GLU A 43 9.30 1.66 0.38
C GLU A 43 8.20 2.59 0.91
N ALA A 44 8.33 3.88 0.64
CA ALA A 44 7.29 4.86 0.94
C ALA A 44 6.00 4.52 0.18
N PRO A 45 4.83 4.51 0.83
CA PRO A 45 3.56 4.24 0.15
C PRO A 45 3.19 5.32 -0.86
N GLU A 46 2.51 4.90 -1.91
CA GLU A 46 1.95 5.76 -2.95
C GLU A 46 0.42 5.71 -2.88
N ILE A 47 -0.25 6.87 -2.82
CA ILE A 47 -1.72 6.96 -2.92
C ILE A 47 -2.07 7.15 -4.39
N LEU A 48 -2.98 6.32 -4.88
CA LEU A 48 -3.45 6.28 -6.26
C LEU A 48 -4.96 6.47 -6.30
N THR A 49 -5.44 7.30 -7.21
CA THR A 49 -6.85 7.34 -7.61
C THR A 49 -7.01 6.48 -8.86
N LEU A 50 -7.79 5.40 -8.76
CA LEU A 50 -8.06 4.48 -9.86
C LEU A 50 -9.49 4.62 -10.36
N GLY A 51 -9.73 4.31 -11.64
CA GLY A 51 -11.07 4.35 -12.24
C GLY A 51 -11.46 5.70 -12.87
N GLU A 52 -10.57 6.70 -12.83
CA GLU A 52 -10.79 7.99 -13.48
C GLU A 52 -11.03 7.80 -14.99
N GLY A 53 -12.15 8.34 -15.49
CA GLY A 53 -12.60 8.18 -16.87
C GLY A 53 -13.03 6.76 -17.28
N LYS A 54 -13.12 5.82 -16.33
CA LYS A 54 -13.45 4.40 -16.60
C LYS A 54 -14.59 3.85 -15.74
N ALA A 55 -14.86 4.44 -14.58
CA ALA A 55 -15.90 4.01 -13.66
C ALA A 55 -16.72 5.21 -13.17
N PRO A 56 -18.01 5.01 -12.79
CA PRO A 56 -18.84 6.07 -12.23
C PRO A 56 -18.29 6.59 -10.90
N GLU A 57 -17.62 5.74 -10.13
CA GLU A 57 -16.93 6.11 -8.90
C GLU A 57 -15.46 5.71 -8.97
N THR A 58 -14.57 6.55 -8.44
CA THR A 58 -13.13 6.28 -8.36
C THR A 58 -12.79 5.55 -7.05
N ALA A 59 -11.70 4.78 -7.08
CA ALA A 59 -11.18 4.07 -5.92
C ALA A 59 -9.86 4.68 -5.46
N THR A 60 -9.75 5.01 -4.17
CA THR A 60 -8.47 5.36 -3.57
C THR A 60 -7.73 4.08 -3.17
N VAL A 61 -6.51 3.90 -3.68
CA VAL A 61 -5.67 2.72 -3.44
C VAL A 61 -4.32 3.15 -2.93
N VAL A 62 -3.84 2.48 -1.89
CA VAL A 62 -2.48 2.64 -1.39
C VAL A 62 -1.63 1.50 -1.93
N ARG A 63 -0.57 1.84 -2.67
CA ARG A 63 0.45 0.91 -3.16
C ARG A 63 1.65 0.94 -2.23
N ILE A 64 2.13 -0.24 -1.85
CA ILE A 64 3.27 -0.42 -0.95
C ILE A 64 4.17 -1.51 -1.52
N ARG A 65 5.45 -1.19 -1.76
CA ARG A 65 6.43 -2.13 -2.33
C ARG A 65 7.43 -2.57 -1.27
N LEU A 66 7.71 -3.87 -1.23
CA LEU A 66 8.81 -4.42 -0.45
C LEU A 66 10.12 -4.08 -1.18
N LYS A 67 11.12 -3.54 -0.46
CA LYS A 67 12.46 -3.28 -0.99
C LYS A 67 13.06 -4.61 -1.46
N ALA A 68 13.71 -4.58 -2.63
CA ALA A 68 14.46 -5.70 -3.17
C ALA A 68 15.64 -6.08 -2.27
#